data_AF-A0A7X8HJJ2-F1
#
_entry.id   AF-A0A7X8HJJ2-F1
#
_cell.length_a   1.000
_cell.length_b   1.000
_cell.length_c   1.000
_cell.angle_alpha   90.00
_cell.angle_beta   90.00
_cell.angle_gamma   90.00
#
_symmetry.space_group_name_H-M   'P 1'
#
loop_
_entity.id
_entity.type
_entity.pdbx_description
1 polymer ?
#
loop_
_entity_poly.entity_id
_entity_poly.type
_entity_poly.pdbx_seq_one_letter_code
_entity_poly.pdbx_strand_id
1 'polypeptide(L)'
;MTEEYGNIIKLSDEELVSLAQQGDADAMLCLLRRYQKNVLMKARGYFLVGAEQDDLVQEGMIGLVKAIRDYLPDRNASFAVFSDLCIKRQMITAIKTASRLKHTPLNNYISLDKPYHFEGEEGERTLIDVLKSESIGPEDEALDRQSVKNLEAYYQKSLSKLEKDVLRLFLQGKSYQEIASELNRQTKAVDNALQRIRKKTREYLLSQFEG
;
A
#
# COMPACT_ATOMS: atom_id res chain seq x y z
N MET A 1 14.65 40.62 -2.11
CA MET A 1 14.55 39.42 -2.97
C MET A 1 15.42 39.68 -4.19
N THR A 2 16.70 39.33 -4.07
CA THR A 2 17.84 39.84 -4.84
C THR A 2 18.17 38.97 -6.06
N GLU A 3 18.92 39.54 -7.02
CA GLU A 3 19.32 38.94 -8.31
C GLU A 3 19.92 37.51 -8.23
N GLU A 4 20.47 37.10 -7.08
CA GLU A 4 20.98 35.75 -6.81
C GLU A 4 19.92 34.64 -6.99
N TYR A 5 18.69 34.87 -6.52
CA TYR A 5 17.60 33.87 -6.63
C TYR A 5 17.21 33.60 -8.09
N GLY A 6 17.36 34.61 -8.97
CA GLY A 6 17.06 34.48 -10.41
C GLY A 6 18.10 33.66 -11.18
N ASN A 7 19.36 33.65 -10.71
CA ASN A 7 20.43 32.87 -11.33
C ASN A 7 20.37 31.39 -10.93
N ILE A 8 20.05 31.08 -9.66
CA ILE A 8 19.90 29.70 -9.17
C ILE A 8 18.86 28.91 -9.97
N ILE A 9 17.79 29.54 -10.44
CA ILE A 9 16.73 28.88 -11.21
C ILE A 9 17.22 28.39 -12.60
N LYS A 10 18.29 28.97 -13.15
CA LYS A 10 18.82 28.62 -14.48
C LYS A 10 19.83 27.47 -14.45
N LEU A 11 20.32 27.09 -13.27
CA LEU A 11 21.27 25.98 -13.12
C LEU A 11 20.61 24.64 -13.47
N SER A 12 21.44 23.74 -14.00
CA SER A 12 21.05 22.34 -14.23
C SER A 12 20.77 21.62 -12.91
N ASP A 13 20.07 20.50 -12.98
CA ASP A 13 19.76 19.72 -11.78
C ASP A 13 21.04 19.18 -11.13
N GLU A 14 22.00 18.72 -11.92
CA GLU A 14 23.28 18.20 -11.43
C GLU A 14 24.13 19.28 -10.72
N GLU A 15 24.16 20.51 -11.24
CA GLU A 15 24.84 21.63 -10.58
C GLU A 15 24.17 22.00 -9.25
N LEU A 16 22.82 22.08 -9.24
CA LEU A 16 22.06 22.35 -8.02
C LEU A 16 22.26 21.27 -6.96
N VAL A 17 22.35 20.00 -7.37
CA VAL A 17 22.59 18.89 -6.45
C VAL A 17 23.97 19.01 -5.81
N SER A 18 25.00 19.35 -6.60
CA SER A 18 26.35 19.56 -6.07
C SER A 18 26.39 20.68 -5.02
N LEU A 19 25.74 21.82 -5.29
CA LEU A 19 25.62 22.92 -4.33
C LEU A 19 24.83 22.52 -3.08
N ALA A 20 23.69 21.84 -3.25
CA ALA A 20 22.87 21.37 -2.14
C ALA A 20 23.62 20.37 -1.24
N GLN A 21 24.45 19.49 -1.81
CA GLN A 21 25.31 18.56 -1.07
C GLN A 21 26.42 19.27 -0.29
N GLN A 22 26.85 20.45 -0.75
CA GLN A 22 27.80 21.32 -0.04
C GLN A 22 27.16 22.17 1.06
N GLY A 23 25.83 22.08 1.23
CA GLY A 23 25.08 22.78 2.28
C GLY A 23 24.38 24.07 1.81
N ASP A 24 24.32 24.33 0.51
CA ASP A 24 23.57 25.46 -0.03
C ASP A 24 22.06 25.23 0.13
N ALA A 25 21.45 26.01 1.03
CA ALA A 25 20.03 25.91 1.35
C ALA A 25 19.11 26.39 0.21
N ASP A 26 19.56 27.37 -0.58
CA ASP A 26 18.78 27.91 -1.70
C ASP A 26 18.75 26.93 -2.87
N ALA A 27 19.88 26.26 -3.14
CA ALA A 27 19.96 25.17 -4.12
C ALA A 27 19.06 23.99 -3.73
N MET A 28 19.08 23.59 -2.45
CA MET A 28 18.18 22.57 -1.91
C MET A 28 16.71 22.97 -2.11
N LEU A 29 16.33 24.18 -1.69
CA LEU A 29 14.96 24.68 -1.83
C LEU A 29 14.51 24.73 -3.30
N CYS A 30 15.42 25.13 -4.20
CA CYS A 30 15.17 25.16 -5.64
C CYS A 30 14.82 23.77 -6.18
N LEU A 31 15.61 22.74 -5.85
CA LEU A 31 15.36 21.36 -6.24
C LEU A 31 14.04 20.83 -5.68
N LEU A 32 13.78 21.08 -4.39
CA LEU A 32 12.53 20.67 -3.76
C LEU A 32 11.30 21.25 -4.47
N ARG A 33 11.32 22.55 -4.81
CA ARG A 33 10.25 23.21 -5.56
C ARG A 33 10.13 22.68 -6.98
N ARG A 34 11.26 22.50 -7.68
CA ARG A 34 11.33 22.02 -9.07
C ARG A 34 10.70 20.63 -9.20
N TYR A 35 10.94 19.75 -8.24
CA TYR A 35 10.45 18.36 -8.25
C TYR A 35 9.13 18.16 -7.50
N GLN A 36 8.63 19.14 -6.75
CA GLN A 36 7.38 19.02 -5.97
C GLN A 36 6.19 18.56 -6.83
N LYS A 37 6.00 19.14 -8.03
CA LYS A 37 4.92 18.73 -8.94
C LYS A 37 5.06 17.28 -9.39
N ASN A 38 6.29 16.83 -9.62
CA ASN A 38 6.59 15.45 -10.01
C ASN A 38 6.24 14.47 -8.87
N VAL A 39 6.59 14.82 -7.63
CA VAL A 39 6.22 14.07 -6.42
C VAL A 39 4.68 14.00 -6.28
N LEU A 40 3.99 15.13 -6.39
CA LEU A 40 2.52 15.21 -6.32
C LEU A 40 1.84 14.30 -7.36
N MET A 41 2.30 14.37 -8.62
CA MET A 41 1.75 13.53 -9.69
C MET A 41 1.96 12.04 -9.42
N LYS A 42 3.09 11.65 -8.83
CA LYS A 42 3.37 10.25 -8.47
C LYS A 42 2.53 9.79 -7.29
N ALA A 43 2.43 10.60 -6.25
CA ALA A 43 1.63 10.29 -5.06
C ALA A 43 0.17 9.98 -5.43
N ARG A 44 -0.41 10.68 -6.42
CA ARG A 44 -1.75 10.41 -6.96
C ARG A 44 -1.95 9.00 -7.54
N GLY A 45 -0.87 8.35 -7.99
CA GLY A 45 -0.92 6.97 -8.50
C GLY A 45 -0.87 5.90 -7.40
N TYR A 46 -0.71 6.30 -6.14
CA TYR A 46 -0.60 5.40 -5.00
C TYR A 46 -1.73 5.65 -4.00
N PHE A 47 -2.09 4.62 -3.25
CA PHE A 47 -3.09 4.70 -2.19
C PHE A 47 -2.51 4.13 -0.89
N LEU A 48 -2.59 4.92 0.18
CA LEU A 48 -2.15 4.53 1.51
C LEU A 48 -3.40 4.37 2.38
N VAL A 49 -3.71 3.14 2.76
CA VAL A 49 -4.98 2.86 3.46
C VAL A 49 -4.93 3.40 4.89
N GLY A 50 -5.77 4.40 5.19
CA GLY A 50 -5.84 5.01 6.52
C GLY A 50 -4.88 6.18 6.75
N ALA A 51 -4.32 6.74 5.67
CA ALA A 51 -3.52 7.95 5.70
C ALA A 51 -4.00 8.92 4.62
N GLU A 52 -3.64 10.19 4.75
CA GLU A 52 -4.01 11.22 3.78
C GLU A 52 -3.06 11.17 2.57
N GLN A 53 -3.52 11.73 1.45
CA GLN A 53 -2.69 11.84 0.25
C GLN A 53 -1.43 12.68 0.52
N ASP A 54 -1.52 13.64 1.45
CA ASP A 54 -0.42 14.48 1.86
C ASP A 54 0.70 13.70 2.57
N ASP A 55 0.37 12.61 3.28
CA ASP A 55 1.37 11.74 3.91
C ASP A 55 2.26 11.06 2.86
N LEU A 56 1.66 10.60 1.76
CA LEU A 56 2.41 10.02 0.63
C LEU A 56 3.27 11.07 -0.08
N VAL A 57 2.80 12.31 -0.17
CA VAL A 57 3.58 13.41 -0.73
C VAL A 57 4.80 13.66 0.14
N GLN A 58 4.66 13.70 1.47
CA GLN A 58 5.78 13.86 2.39
C GLN A 58 6.80 12.74 2.26
N GLU A 59 6.35 11.49 2.19
CA GLU A 59 7.24 10.34 1.94
C GLU A 59 7.97 10.47 0.59
N GLY A 60 7.27 10.95 -0.43
CA GLY A 60 7.89 11.30 -1.70
C GLY A 60 8.98 12.36 -1.59
N MET A 61 8.72 13.43 -0.85
CA MET A 61 9.68 14.52 -0.60
C MET A 61 10.90 14.02 0.18
N ILE A 62 10.71 13.13 1.16
CA ILE A 62 11.81 12.46 1.87
C ILE A 62 12.66 11.63 0.89
N GLY A 63 12.02 10.93 -0.06
CA GLY A 63 12.71 10.20 -1.12
C GLY A 63 13.54 11.10 -2.02
N LEU A 64 13.03 12.29 -2.35
CA LEU A 64 13.76 13.31 -3.11
C LEU A 64 14.96 13.85 -2.34
N VAL A 65 14.81 14.19 -1.05
CA VAL A 65 15.94 14.67 -0.22
C VAL A 65 17.05 13.63 -0.14
N LYS A 66 16.69 12.34 0.01
CA LYS A 66 17.67 11.24 -0.04
C LYS A 66 18.35 11.16 -1.41
N ALA A 67 17.61 11.36 -2.50
CA ALA A 67 18.19 11.39 -3.83
C ALA A 67 19.20 12.53 -3.99
N ILE A 68 18.88 13.74 -3.52
CA ILE A 68 19.79 14.90 -3.55
C ILE A 68 21.07 14.56 -2.77
N ARG A 69 20.94 14.00 -1.58
CA ARG A 69 22.09 13.63 -0.74
C ARG A 69 22.97 12.54 -1.36
N ASP A 70 22.36 11.52 -1.96
CA ASP A 70 23.05 10.28 -2.34
C ASP A 70 23.45 10.22 -3.84
N TYR A 71 23.08 11.23 -4.64
CA TYR A 71 23.38 11.27 -6.08
C TYR A 71 24.88 11.44 -6.35
N LEU A 72 25.38 10.67 -7.31
CA LEU A 72 26.76 10.71 -7.78
C LEU A 72 26.77 10.91 -9.31
N PRO A 73 27.34 12.01 -9.83
CA PRO A 73 27.33 12.35 -11.26
C PRO A 73 28.03 11.31 -12.16
N ASP A 74 29.01 10.58 -11.61
CA ASP A 74 29.81 9.61 -12.36
C ASP A 74 29.06 8.31 -12.67
N ARG A 75 27.83 8.14 -12.17
CA ARG A 75 26.98 6.99 -12.47
C ARG A 75 26.08 7.38 -13.65
N ASN A 76 26.08 6.58 -14.73
CA ASN A 76 25.43 6.79 -16.05
C ASN A 76 23.90 7.08 -16.08
N ALA A 77 23.31 7.79 -15.11
CA ALA A 77 21.91 8.18 -15.07
C ALA A 77 21.79 9.62 -14.60
N SER A 78 20.97 10.42 -15.29
CA SER A 78 20.70 11.80 -14.87
C SER A 78 20.02 11.86 -13.51
N PHE A 79 20.13 13.00 -12.84
CA PHE A 79 19.51 13.20 -11.53
C PHE A 79 17.99 12.99 -11.59
N ALA A 80 17.34 13.39 -12.69
CA ALA A 80 15.91 13.18 -12.90
C ALA A 80 15.50 11.70 -12.85
N VAL A 81 16.31 10.80 -13.40
CA VAL A 81 16.03 9.35 -13.39
C VAL A 81 16.29 8.78 -11.99
N PHE A 82 17.39 9.19 -11.35
CA PHE A 82 17.76 8.72 -10.03
C PHE A 82 16.75 9.16 -8.95
N SER A 83 16.34 10.44 -8.98
CA SER A 83 15.33 10.98 -8.07
C SER A 83 13.99 10.28 -8.23
N ASP A 84 13.53 10.01 -9.46
CA ASP A 84 12.30 9.25 -9.70
C ASP A 84 12.33 7.87 -9.03
N LEU A 85 13.47 7.17 -9.12
CA LEU A 85 13.66 5.87 -8.49
C LEU A 85 13.57 5.96 -6.95
N CYS A 86 14.25 6.94 -6.35
CA CYS A 86 14.25 7.14 -4.90
C CYS A 86 12.88 7.56 -4.36
N ILE A 87 12.20 8.49 -5.03
CA ILE A 87 10.85 8.94 -4.68
C ILE A 87 9.88 7.75 -4.66
N LYS A 88 9.84 6.96 -5.75
CA LYS A 88 8.97 5.78 -5.84
C LYS A 88 9.29 4.75 -4.77
N ARG A 89 10.57 4.45 -4.54
CA ARG A 89 11.00 3.49 -3.51
C ARG A 89 10.58 3.93 -2.11
N GLN A 90 10.72 5.20 -1.77
CA GLN A 90 10.34 5.73 -0.46
C GLN A 90 8.81 5.61 -0.25
N MET A 91 8.01 6.07 -1.22
CA MET A 91 6.54 5.92 -1.17
C MET A 91 6.10 4.46 -1.01
N ILE A 92 6.65 3.54 -1.83
CA ILE A 92 6.32 2.11 -1.75
C ILE A 92 6.71 1.52 -0.39
N THR A 93 7.84 1.94 0.16
CA THR A 93 8.32 1.46 1.48
C THR A 93 7.39 1.94 2.60
N ALA A 94 6.94 3.20 2.55
CA ALA A 94 5.96 3.73 3.48
C ALA A 94 4.64 2.95 3.41
N ILE A 95 4.13 2.69 2.21
CA ILE A 95 2.90 1.90 2.00
C ILE A 95 3.04 0.49 2.57
N LYS A 96 4.15 -0.19 2.28
CA LYS A 96 4.39 -1.54 2.80
C LYS A 96 4.51 -1.56 4.32
N THR A 97 5.16 -0.55 4.91
CA THR A 97 5.30 -0.43 6.35
C THR A 97 3.95 -0.22 7.02
N ALA A 98 3.15 0.74 6.54
CA ALA A 98 1.81 0.99 7.06
C ALA A 98 0.86 -0.21 6.88
N SER A 99 0.92 -0.88 5.72
CA SER A 99 0.10 -2.07 5.46
C SER A 99 0.53 -3.27 6.32
N ARG A 100 1.82 -3.36 6.70
CA ARG A 100 2.33 -4.37 7.63
C ARG A 100 1.86 -4.09 9.06
N LEU A 101 1.74 -2.82 9.44
CA LEU A 101 1.22 -2.41 10.76
C LEU A 101 -0.28 -2.66 10.91
N LYS A 102 -1.05 -2.71 9.81
CA LYS A 102 -2.48 -3.10 9.81
C LYS A 102 -2.78 -4.53 10.25
N HIS A 103 -1.78 -5.39 10.37
CA HIS A 103 -1.95 -6.73 10.94
C HIS A 103 -1.68 -6.83 12.45
N THR A 104 -1.65 -5.71 13.20
CA THR A 104 -1.45 -5.77 14.66
C THR A 104 -2.62 -5.06 15.39
N PRO A 105 -3.48 -5.78 16.12
CA PRO A 105 -4.73 -5.35 16.81
C PRO A 105 -4.75 -4.11 17.76
N LEU A 106 -3.80 -3.17 17.76
CA LEU A 106 -3.51 -2.35 18.96
C LEU A 106 -3.99 -0.88 19.01
N ASN A 107 -4.39 -0.25 17.91
CA ASN A 107 -4.53 1.23 17.88
C ASN A 107 -5.95 1.78 18.08
N ASN A 108 -6.91 0.99 18.58
CA ASN A 108 -8.28 1.46 18.77
C ASN A 108 -8.83 1.15 20.18
N TYR A 109 -8.08 1.47 21.24
CA TYR A 109 -8.60 1.37 22.60
C TYR A 109 -9.50 2.58 22.90
N ILE A 110 -10.81 2.35 22.84
CA ILE A 110 -11.80 3.13 23.57
C ILE A 110 -11.97 2.45 24.93
N SER A 111 -11.83 3.19 26.04
CA SER A 111 -12.06 2.62 27.37
C SER A 111 -13.51 2.15 27.49
N LEU A 112 -13.71 0.86 27.74
CA LEU A 112 -15.02 0.24 27.86
C LEU A 112 -15.78 0.73 29.10
N ASP A 113 -15.05 1.22 30.10
CA ASP A 113 -15.56 1.78 31.35
C ASP A 113 -15.95 3.27 31.25
N LYS A 114 -15.79 3.90 30.07
CA LYS A 114 -16.17 5.30 29.91
C LYS A 114 -17.70 5.44 29.93
N PRO A 115 -18.27 6.31 30.78
CA PRO A 115 -19.71 6.57 30.75
C PRO A 115 -20.10 7.19 29.41
N TYR A 116 -21.10 6.60 28.76
CA TYR A 116 -21.65 6.99 27.48
C TYR A 116 -23.11 7.41 27.67
N HIS A 117 -23.37 8.70 27.57
CA HIS A 117 -24.73 9.24 27.70
C HIS A 117 -25.40 9.28 26.33
N PHE A 118 -26.48 8.51 26.17
CA PHE A 118 -27.42 8.74 25.07
C PHE A 118 -28.22 10.02 25.37
N GLU A 119 -28.39 10.89 24.37
CA GLU A 119 -29.21 12.09 24.51
C GLU A 119 -30.63 11.70 24.95
N GLY A 120 -30.99 12.00 26.21
CA GLY A 120 -32.32 11.79 26.77
C GLY A 120 -32.46 10.73 27.87
N GLU A 121 -31.40 10.03 28.29
CA GLU A 121 -31.44 9.09 29.45
C GLU A 121 -30.54 9.56 30.62
N GLU A 122 -31.10 9.64 31.83
CA GLU A 122 -30.39 10.00 33.09
C GLU A 122 -29.55 8.84 33.68
N GLY A 123 -28.93 8.00 32.83
CA GLY A 123 -28.14 6.84 33.26
C GLY A 123 -26.65 6.95 32.95
N GLU A 124 -25.80 6.60 33.92
CA GLU A 124 -24.37 6.32 33.71
C GLU A 124 -24.22 4.88 33.17
N ARG A 125 -24.51 4.65 31.89
CA ARG A 125 -24.16 3.38 31.23
C ARG A 125 -22.75 3.49 30.65
N THR A 126 -21.98 2.42 30.72
CA THR A 126 -20.65 2.37 30.11
C THR A 126 -20.73 1.71 28.73
N LEU A 127 -19.70 1.88 27.90
CA LEU A 127 -19.69 1.30 26.55
C LEU A 127 -19.79 -0.23 26.56
N ILE A 128 -19.33 -0.90 27.63
CA ILE A 128 -19.47 -2.35 27.77
C ILE A 128 -20.93 -2.82 27.88
N ASP A 129 -21.80 -1.98 28.44
CA ASP A 129 -23.22 -2.31 28.65
C ASP A 129 -24.01 -2.21 27.34
N VAL A 130 -23.51 -1.42 26.38
CA VAL A 130 -24.13 -1.15 25.07
C VAL A 130 -23.62 -2.09 23.99
N LEU A 131 -22.36 -2.50 24.06
CA LEU A 131 -21.75 -3.42 23.11
C LEU A 131 -22.32 -4.83 23.33
N LYS A 132 -23.33 -5.20 22.53
CA LYS A 132 -23.71 -6.60 22.36
C LYS A 132 -22.50 -7.35 21.81
N SER A 133 -22.09 -8.45 22.46
CA SER A 133 -21.16 -9.35 21.79
C SER A 133 -21.87 -9.92 20.56
N GLU A 134 -21.27 -9.76 19.39
CA GLU A 134 -21.50 -10.71 18.30
C GLU A 134 -20.97 -12.07 18.77
N SER A 135 -21.72 -12.73 19.64
CA SER A 135 -21.63 -14.17 19.72
C SER A 135 -22.15 -14.65 18.39
N ILE A 136 -21.23 -14.99 17.48
CA ILE A 136 -21.50 -15.79 16.30
C ILE A 136 -22.34 -16.96 16.78
N GLY A 137 -23.63 -16.98 16.42
CA GLY A 137 -24.50 -18.06 16.83
C GLY A 137 -23.98 -19.38 16.24
N PRO A 138 -24.27 -20.53 16.85
CA PRO A 138 -23.96 -21.82 16.22
C PRO A 138 -24.57 -21.97 14.82
N GLU A 139 -25.62 -21.20 14.51
CA GLU A 139 -26.23 -21.05 13.18
C GLU A 139 -25.33 -20.32 12.18
N ASP A 140 -24.69 -19.22 12.56
CA ASP A 140 -23.76 -18.46 11.71
C ASP A 140 -22.49 -19.26 11.41
N GLU A 141 -21.97 -19.98 12.41
CA GLU A 141 -20.81 -20.86 12.23
C GLU A 141 -21.12 -22.05 11.28
N ALA A 142 -22.36 -22.55 11.30
CA ALA A 142 -22.79 -23.60 10.38
C ALA A 142 -22.94 -23.10 8.94
N LEU A 143 -23.46 -21.87 8.76
CA LEU A 143 -23.58 -21.21 7.45
C LEU A 143 -22.20 -20.92 6.83
N ASP A 144 -21.24 -20.47 7.64
CA ASP A 144 -19.86 -20.21 7.18
C ASP A 144 -19.16 -21.51 6.77
N ARG A 145 -19.26 -22.58 7.57
CA ARG A 145 -18.69 -23.88 7.23
C ARG A 145 -19.26 -24.43 5.92
N GLN A 146 -20.55 -24.23 5.66
CA GLN A 146 -21.17 -24.69 4.43
C GLN A 146 -20.71 -23.86 3.22
N SER A 147 -20.58 -22.55 3.39
CA SER A 147 -20.09 -21.63 2.35
C SER A 147 -18.65 -21.95 1.94
N VAL A 148 -17.78 -22.24 2.92
CA VAL A 148 -16.40 -22.69 2.66
C VAL A 148 -16.38 -24.02 1.90
N LYS A 149 -17.19 -25.01 2.32
CA LYS A 149 -17.28 -26.31 1.61
C LYS A 149 -17.75 -26.16 0.17
N ASN A 150 -18.73 -25.29 -0.07
CA ASN A 150 -19.25 -25.04 -1.41
C ASN A 150 -18.18 -24.39 -2.30
N LEU A 151 -17.43 -23.43 -1.77
CA LEU A 151 -16.33 -22.77 -2.47
C LEU A 151 -15.18 -23.76 -2.77
N GLU A 152 -14.81 -24.60 -1.80
CA GLU A 152 -13.82 -25.66 -2.01
C GLU A 152 -14.26 -26.64 -3.10
N ALA A 153 -15.52 -27.08 -3.08
CA ALA A 153 -16.07 -27.97 -4.10
C ALA A 153 -16.07 -27.32 -5.49
N TYR A 154 -16.36 -26.01 -5.56
CA TYR A 154 -16.25 -25.24 -6.80
C TYR A 154 -14.80 -25.19 -7.30
N TYR A 155 -13.84 -24.83 -6.45
CA TYR A 155 -12.43 -24.78 -6.84
C TYR A 155 -11.88 -26.14 -7.28
N GLN A 156 -12.33 -27.24 -6.66
CA GLN A 156 -11.94 -28.58 -7.09
C GLN A 156 -12.43 -28.92 -8.49
N LYS A 157 -13.59 -28.40 -8.92
CA LYS A 157 -14.17 -28.65 -10.25
C LYS A 157 -13.70 -27.65 -11.31
N SER A 158 -13.55 -26.38 -10.95
CA SER A 158 -13.36 -25.28 -11.91
C SER A 158 -11.90 -24.95 -12.18
N LEU A 159 -10.99 -25.20 -11.22
CA LEU A 159 -9.57 -24.88 -11.38
C LEU A 159 -8.81 -26.03 -12.05
N SER A 160 -7.93 -25.66 -12.98
CA SER A 160 -6.94 -26.58 -13.55
C SER A 160 -5.89 -26.96 -12.51
N LYS A 161 -5.14 -28.05 -12.76
CA LYS A 161 -4.06 -28.50 -11.88
C LYS A 161 -3.06 -27.39 -11.54
N LEU A 162 -2.63 -26.62 -12.56
CA LEU A 162 -1.73 -25.49 -12.37
C LEU A 162 -2.36 -24.38 -11.54
N GLU A 163 -3.64 -24.06 -11.74
CA GLU A 163 -4.34 -23.04 -10.95
C GLU A 163 -4.49 -23.47 -9.49
N LYS A 164 -4.76 -24.76 -9.22
CA LYS A 164 -4.81 -25.29 -7.85
C LYS A 164 -3.47 -25.17 -7.15
N ASP A 165 -2.39 -25.56 -7.82
CA ASP A 165 -1.03 -25.47 -7.26
C ASP A 165 -0.61 -24.01 -7.02
N VAL A 166 -0.92 -23.11 -7.95
CA VAL A 166 -0.68 -21.66 -7.80
C VAL A 166 -1.50 -21.07 -6.66
N LEU A 167 -2.80 -21.39 -6.57
CA LEU A 167 -3.67 -20.91 -5.50
C LEU A 167 -3.18 -21.39 -4.13
N ARG A 168 -2.79 -22.67 -3.99
CA ARG A 168 -2.25 -23.22 -2.74
C ARG A 168 -1.02 -22.43 -2.27
N LEU A 169 -0.05 -22.22 -3.15
CA LEU A 169 1.19 -21.51 -2.79
C LEU A 169 0.95 -20.01 -2.54
N PHE A 170 0.00 -19.42 -3.25
CA PHE A 170 -0.42 -18.03 -3.03
C PHE A 170 -1.10 -17.86 -1.66
N LEU A 171 -1.97 -18.78 -1.25
CA LEU A 171 -2.62 -18.78 0.07
C LEU A 171 -1.62 -19.00 1.22
N GLN A 172 -0.47 -19.61 0.94
CA GLN A 172 0.66 -19.71 1.89
C GLN A 172 1.49 -18.43 1.97
N GLY A 173 1.11 -17.36 1.24
CA GLY A 173 1.78 -16.06 1.28
C GLY A 173 3.03 -15.95 0.39
N LYS A 174 3.28 -16.93 -0.50
CA LYS A 174 4.45 -16.89 -1.40
C LYS A 174 4.28 -15.82 -2.49
N SER A 175 5.38 -15.16 -2.82
CA SER A 175 5.46 -14.19 -3.92
C SER A 175 5.39 -14.89 -5.28
N TYR A 176 5.09 -14.12 -6.32
CA TYR A 176 4.94 -14.67 -7.68
C TYR A 176 6.24 -15.30 -8.19
N GLN A 177 7.39 -14.79 -7.74
CA GLN A 177 8.71 -15.33 -8.08
C GLN A 177 8.96 -16.65 -7.37
N GLU A 178 8.62 -16.76 -6.08
CA GLU A 178 8.76 -18.01 -5.31
C GLU A 178 7.85 -19.10 -5.86
N ILE A 179 6.59 -18.76 -6.18
CA ILE A 179 5.64 -19.70 -6.81
C ILE A 179 6.16 -20.16 -8.19
N ALA A 180 6.70 -19.22 -8.98
CA ALA A 180 7.27 -19.53 -10.29
C ALA A 180 8.47 -20.49 -10.18
N SER A 181 9.37 -20.24 -9.24
CA SER A 181 10.51 -21.10 -8.95
C SER A 181 10.09 -22.49 -8.49
N GLU A 182 9.12 -22.58 -7.58
CA GLU A 182 8.67 -23.85 -7.00
C GLU A 182 7.87 -24.72 -7.97
N LEU A 183 7.11 -24.09 -8.86
CA LEU A 183 6.36 -24.79 -9.92
C LEU A 183 7.19 -25.00 -11.20
N ASN A 184 8.44 -24.54 -11.22
CA ASN A 184 9.31 -24.52 -12.40
C ASN A 184 8.61 -23.90 -13.63
N ARG A 185 8.01 -22.72 -13.42
CA ARG A 185 7.27 -21.95 -14.42
C ARG A 185 7.78 -20.51 -14.48
N GLN A 186 7.41 -19.81 -15.55
CA GLN A 186 7.63 -18.37 -15.64
C GLN A 186 6.66 -17.61 -14.74
N THR A 187 7.10 -16.48 -14.19
CA THR A 187 6.26 -15.55 -13.40
C THR A 187 4.99 -15.13 -14.14
N LYS A 188 5.07 -14.93 -15.47
CA LYS A 188 3.92 -14.64 -16.33
C LYS A 188 2.87 -15.75 -16.32
N ALA A 189 3.28 -17.01 -16.22
CA ALA A 189 2.36 -18.14 -16.16
C ALA A 189 1.62 -18.20 -14.81
N VAL A 190 2.28 -17.83 -13.72
CA VAL A 190 1.68 -17.69 -12.38
C VAL A 190 0.66 -16.56 -12.36
N ASP A 191 1.02 -15.38 -12.90
CA ASP A 191 0.11 -14.24 -12.99
C ASP A 191 -1.14 -14.59 -13.82
N ASN A 192 -0.95 -15.18 -15.00
CA ASN A 192 -2.05 -15.65 -15.85
C ASN A 192 -2.96 -16.66 -15.13
N ALA A 193 -2.40 -17.53 -14.29
CA ALA A 193 -3.20 -18.47 -13.50
C ALA A 193 -4.03 -17.74 -12.43
N LEU A 194 -3.43 -16.80 -11.69
CA LEU A 194 -4.12 -15.97 -10.69
C LEU A 194 -5.23 -15.12 -11.30
N GLN A 195 -5.01 -14.54 -12.49
CA GLN A 195 -6.05 -13.81 -13.22
C GLN A 195 -7.25 -14.71 -13.55
N ARG A 196 -7.01 -15.93 -14.05
CA ARG A 196 -8.09 -16.90 -14.33
C ARG A 196 -8.81 -17.36 -13.07
N ILE A 197 -8.09 -17.60 -11.97
CA ILE A 197 -8.70 -17.93 -10.66
C ILE A 197 -9.63 -16.81 -10.20
N ARG A 198 -9.18 -15.54 -10.26
CA ARG A 198 -9.99 -14.38 -9.87
C ARG A 198 -11.24 -14.25 -10.73
N LYS A 199 -11.12 -14.47 -12.04
CA LYS A 199 -12.28 -14.46 -12.95
C LYS A 199 -13.30 -15.52 -12.58
N LYS A 200 -12.87 -16.78 -12.43
CA LYS A 200 -13.72 -17.91 -12.03
C LYS A 200 -14.40 -17.70 -10.67
N THR A 201 -13.63 -17.21 -9.69
CA THR A 201 -14.16 -16.89 -8.35
C THR A 201 -15.24 -15.80 -8.42
N ARG A 202 -15.02 -14.75 -9.23
CA ARG A 202 -16.00 -13.70 -9.42
C ARG A 202 -17.28 -14.22 -10.08
N GLU A 203 -17.16 -15.04 -11.11
CA GLU A 203 -18.31 -15.68 -11.78
C GLU A 203 -19.12 -16.56 -10.81
N TYR A 204 -18.44 -17.31 -9.94
CA TYR A 204 -19.10 -18.10 -8.89
C TYR A 204 -19.82 -17.22 -7.87
N LEU A 205 -19.18 -16.17 -7.37
CA LEU A 205 -19.82 -15.27 -6.39
C LEU A 205 -21.05 -14.60 -6.98
N LEU A 206 -20.98 -14.10 -8.21
CA LEU A 206 -22.12 -13.48 -8.89
C LEU A 206 -23.29 -14.47 -9.08
N SER A 207 -23.01 -15.73 -9.39
CA SER A 207 -24.06 -16.75 -9.52
C SER A 207 -24.70 -17.16 -8.18
N GLN A 208 -24.14 -16.77 -7.04
CA GLN A 208 -24.78 -16.94 -5.72
C GLN A 208 -25.69 -15.75 -5.34
N PHE A 209 -25.61 -14.61 -6.02
CA PHE A 209 -26.44 -13.42 -5.76
C PHE A 209 -27.59 -13.22 -6.76
N GLU A 210 -27.58 -13.94 -7.89
CA GLU A 210 -28.64 -13.90 -8.91
C GLU A 210 -29.74 -14.97 -8.73
N GLY A 211 -29.76 -15.67 -7.58
CA GLY A 211 -30.80 -16.63 -7.20
C GLY A 211 -31.43 -16.26 -5.86
#